data_AF-A0A0A1TQ21-F1
#
_entry.id   AF-A0A0A1TQ21-F1
#
_cell.length_a   1.000
_cell.length_b   1.000
_cell.length_c   1.000
_cell.angle_alpha   90.00
_cell.angle_beta   90.00
_cell.angle_gamma   90.00
#
_symmetry.space_group_name_H-M   'P 1'
#
loop_
_entity.id
_entity.type
_entity.pdbx_description
1 polymer ?
#
loop_
_entity_poly.entity_id
_entity_poly.type
_entity_poly.pdbx_seq_one_letter_code
_entity_poly.pdbx_strand_id
1 'polypeptide(L)'
;MKYQFFLLTAFTQLVTARFSVNVGVETVNGKCTVDFLPSDDVLGSVYCATSSDCHTNGNDIATAHAKCSTPKGDADLFIYPKDTLKFCRTGFCSCMNTRKTKHVPGQNGDLNLYNANDDHAWPC
;
A
#
# COMPACT_ATOMS: atom_id res chain seq x y z
N MET A 1 20.74 -25.34 -39.54
CA MET A 1 20.22 -23.99 -39.18
C MET A 1 18.95 -24.22 -38.38
N LYS A 2 18.98 -24.08 -37.05
CA LYS A 2 18.98 -22.83 -36.25
C LYS A 2 17.54 -22.40 -35.88
N TYR A 3 17.24 -22.60 -34.60
CA TYR A 3 16.26 -21.93 -33.72
C TYR A 3 14.76 -22.14 -34.02
N GLN A 4 14.15 -23.10 -33.31
CA GLN A 4 12.78 -22.89 -32.82
C GLN A 4 12.86 -22.44 -31.37
N PHE A 5 12.44 -21.19 -31.19
CA PHE A 5 12.46 -20.39 -29.98
C PHE A 5 11.67 -21.06 -28.84
N PHE A 6 12.31 -21.13 -27.68
CA PHE A 6 11.66 -21.21 -26.38
C PHE A 6 10.61 -20.07 -26.27
N LEU A 7 9.32 -20.40 -26.37
CA LEU A 7 8.20 -19.48 -26.07
C LEU A 7 7.30 -20.07 -24.98
N LEU A 8 7.91 -20.58 -23.91
CA LEU A 8 7.19 -21.28 -22.84
C LEU A 8 7.62 -20.90 -21.42
N THR A 9 8.13 -19.67 -21.22
CA THR A 9 8.59 -19.20 -19.91
C THR A 9 8.13 -17.77 -19.55
N ALA A 10 6.91 -17.38 -19.93
CA ALA A 10 6.30 -16.14 -19.45
C ALA A 10 4.97 -16.33 -18.71
N PHE A 11 4.64 -17.58 -18.34
CA PHE A 11 3.65 -17.87 -17.29
C PHE A 11 4.35 -18.05 -15.93
N THR A 12 5.45 -17.33 -15.71
CA THR A 12 6.07 -17.21 -14.39
C THR A 12 5.12 -16.42 -13.50
N GLN A 13 4.21 -17.16 -12.88
CA GLN A 13 3.87 -16.98 -11.48
C GLN A 13 3.58 -15.53 -11.08
N LEU A 14 2.51 -14.97 -11.65
CA LEU A 14 1.67 -14.03 -10.89
C LEU A 14 1.02 -14.82 -9.74
N VAL A 15 1.83 -15.31 -8.80
CA VAL A 15 1.34 -15.57 -7.45
C VAL A 15 1.18 -14.18 -6.87
N THR A 16 0.07 -13.53 -7.22
CA THR A 16 -0.42 -12.36 -6.51
C THR A 16 -0.57 -12.83 -5.08
N ALA A 17 0.36 -12.41 -4.24
CA ALA A 17 0.38 -12.86 -2.87
C ALA A 17 -0.81 -12.21 -2.16
N ARG A 18 -1.98 -12.85 -2.21
CA ARG A 18 -2.88 -13.11 -1.09
C ARG A 18 -2.78 -12.17 0.11
N PHE A 19 -2.99 -10.86 0.04
CA PHE A 19 -2.89 -10.03 1.25
C PHE A 19 -4.07 -9.07 1.44
N SER A 20 -4.58 -9.07 2.68
CA SER A 20 -5.54 -8.10 3.17
C SER A 20 -4.89 -7.35 4.32
N VAL A 21 -4.76 -6.04 4.20
CA VAL A 21 -4.14 -5.21 5.24
C VAL A 21 -5.00 -4.01 5.58
N ASN A 22 -5.02 -3.63 6.85
CA ASN A 22 -5.50 -2.32 7.23
C ASN A 22 -4.33 -1.34 7.20
N VAL A 23 -4.52 -0.24 6.50
CA VAL A 23 -3.59 0.86 6.43
C VAL A 23 -4.14 1.99 7.28
N GLY A 24 -3.45 2.29 8.37
CA GLY A 24 -3.69 3.47 9.17
C GLY A 24 -2.93 4.64 8.57
N VAL A 25 -3.60 5.78 8.43
CA VAL A 25 -2.96 7.04 8.07
C VAL A 25 -3.29 8.04 9.16
N GLU A 26 -2.25 8.46 9.89
CA GLU A 26 -2.34 9.46 10.93
C GLU A 26 -1.76 10.78 10.44
N THR A 27 -2.53 11.86 10.53
CA THR A 27 -2.08 13.22 10.22
C THR A 27 -1.52 13.91 11.45
N VAL A 28 -0.22 14.21 11.50
CA VAL A 28 0.42 14.95 12.59
C VAL A 28 1.08 16.21 12.04
N ASN A 29 0.60 17.40 12.44
CA ASN A 29 1.15 18.70 12.03
C ASN A 29 1.31 18.87 10.50
N GLY A 30 0.33 18.41 9.72
CA GLY A 30 0.36 18.50 8.25
C GLY A 30 1.26 17.48 7.55
N LYS A 31 1.84 16.53 8.30
CA LYS A 31 2.55 15.35 7.78
C LYS A 31 1.70 14.10 8.01
N CYS A 32 1.99 13.02 7.30
CA CYS A 32 1.30 11.75 7.52
C CYS A 32 2.25 10.62 7.90
N THR A 33 1.86 9.88 8.92
CA THR A 33 2.43 8.58 9.25
C THR A 33 1.49 7.51 8.71
N VAL A 34 2.06 6.49 8.07
CA VAL A 34 1.30 5.37 7.51
C VAL A 34 1.71 4.11 8.26
N ASP A 35 0.73 3.42 8.83
CA ASP A 35 0.93 2.18 9.58
C ASP A 35 0.18 1.02 8.92
N PHE A 36 0.76 -0.18 8.97
CA PHE A 36 0.12 -1.40 8.49
C PHE A 36 -0.32 -2.26 9.67
N LEU A 37 -1.58 -2.68 9.68
CA LEU A 37 -2.23 -3.40 10.77
C LEU A 37 -3.10 -4.56 10.23
N PRO A 38 -2.85 -5.82 10.61
CA PRO A 38 -1.60 -6.39 11.11
C PRO A 38 -0.63 -6.71 9.96
N SER A 39 0.65 -6.84 10.28
CA SER A 39 1.67 -7.45 9.43
C SER A 39 1.32 -8.93 9.19
N ASP A 40 0.67 -9.22 8.07
CA ASP A 40 0.41 -10.60 7.62
C ASP A 40 1.72 -11.25 7.12
N ASP A 41 1.79 -12.58 7.11
CA ASP A 41 2.94 -13.41 6.70
C ASP A 41 3.45 -13.04 5.28
N VAL A 42 2.59 -12.43 4.48
CA VAL A 42 2.89 -11.99 3.12
C VAL A 42 3.76 -10.74 3.06
N LEU A 43 3.52 -9.76 3.92
CA LEU A 43 4.24 -8.49 3.93
C LEU A 43 5.34 -8.46 5.02
N GLY A 44 5.19 -9.25 6.09
CA GLY A 44 6.05 -9.20 7.27
C GLY A 44 5.93 -7.85 7.99
N SER A 45 6.87 -7.55 8.89
CA SER A 45 6.91 -6.25 9.57
C SER A 45 7.21 -5.12 8.59
N VAL A 46 6.19 -4.33 8.24
CA VAL A 46 6.32 -3.15 7.38
C VAL A 46 6.60 -1.93 8.26
N TYR A 47 7.71 -1.25 8.01
CA TYR A 47 8.05 0.01 8.67
C TYR A 47 7.98 1.15 7.66
N CYS A 48 7.11 2.13 7.87
CA CYS A 48 7.01 3.31 7.02
C CYS A 48 7.51 4.54 7.77
N ALA A 49 8.43 5.29 7.15
CA ALA A 49 8.85 6.58 7.69
C ALA A 49 7.71 7.60 7.54
N THR A 50 7.62 8.56 8.47
CA THR A 50 6.70 9.70 8.34
C THR A 50 6.99 10.45 7.04
N SER A 51 5.94 10.69 6.26
CA SER A 51 6.04 11.36 4.98
C SER A 51 5.54 12.80 5.03
N SER A 52 6.24 13.68 4.34
CA SER A 52 5.77 15.03 4.01
C SER A 52 4.73 15.04 2.91
N ASP A 53 4.63 13.96 2.12
CA ASP A 53 3.81 13.87 0.93
C ASP A 53 2.40 13.43 1.33
N CYS A 54 1.72 14.32 2.04
CA CYS A 54 0.36 14.13 2.48
C CYS A 54 -0.52 15.33 2.16
N HIS A 55 -1.63 15.07 1.50
CA HIS A 55 -2.64 16.07 1.20
C HIS A 55 -3.91 15.71 1.95
N THR A 56 -4.48 16.70 2.64
CA THR A 56 -5.74 16.58 3.35
C THR A 56 -6.82 17.39 2.67
N ASN A 57 -8.08 16.98 2.84
CA ASN A 57 -9.26 17.74 2.47
C ASN A 57 -10.12 17.94 3.73
N GLY A 58 -9.84 19.02 4.46
CA GLY A 58 -10.35 19.19 5.82
C GLY A 58 -9.75 18.16 6.77
N ASN A 59 -10.61 17.39 7.45
CA ASN A 59 -10.20 16.34 8.39
C ASN A 59 -10.03 14.96 7.73
N ASP A 60 -10.32 14.85 6.42
CA ASP A 60 -10.09 13.62 5.65
C ASP A 60 -8.72 13.66 4.96
N ILE A 61 -8.07 12.50 4.86
CA ILE A 61 -6.89 12.33 4.00
C ILE A 61 -7.37 12.32 2.53
N ALA A 62 -6.77 13.14 1.67
CA ALA A 62 -7.03 13.17 0.24
C ALA A 62 -6.04 12.31 -0.54
N THR A 63 -4.75 12.39 -0.19
CA THR A 63 -3.71 11.47 -0.65
C THR A 63 -2.58 11.38 0.37
N ALA A 64 -1.91 10.24 0.44
CA ALA A 64 -0.67 10.08 1.20
C ALA A 64 0.30 9.20 0.43
N HIS A 65 1.58 9.55 0.40
CA HIS A 65 2.65 8.68 -0.07
C HIS A 65 3.55 8.32 1.10
N ALA A 66 3.88 7.05 1.29
CA ALA A 66 4.86 6.62 2.28
C ALA A 66 5.89 5.69 1.66
N LYS A 67 7.15 5.87 2.07
CA LYS A 67 8.23 4.94 1.80
C LYS A 67 8.35 3.97 2.97
N CYS A 68 8.27 2.69 2.66
CA CYS A 68 8.25 1.64 3.64
C CYS A 68 9.36 0.64 3.38
N SER A 69 9.96 0.12 4.44
CA SER A 69 10.88 -1.02 4.38
C SER A 69 10.12 -2.27 4.78
N THR A 70 10.29 -3.34 4.00
CA THR A 70 9.73 -4.67 4.28
C THR A 70 10.86 -5.71 4.28
N PRO A 71 10.65 -6.91 4.86
CA PRO A 71 11.60 -8.01 4.73
C PRO A 71 11.87 -8.43 3.28
N LYS A 72 11.02 -8.02 2.32
CA LYS A 72 11.13 -8.31 0.89
C LYS A 72 11.72 -7.14 0.08
N GLY A 73 12.25 -6.11 0.76
CA GLY A 73 12.85 -4.92 0.17
C GLY A 73 12.02 -3.65 0.38
N ASP A 74 12.55 -2.54 -0.11
CA ASP A 74 11.89 -1.23 -0.06
C ASP A 74 10.61 -1.23 -0.90
N ALA A 75 9.61 -0.53 -0.39
CA ALA A 75 8.30 -0.39 -0.97
C ALA A 75 7.83 1.07 -0.95
N ASP A 76 7.15 1.47 -2.01
CA ASP A 76 6.46 2.75 -2.12
C ASP A 76 4.95 2.51 -2.03
N LEU A 77 4.28 3.32 -1.22
CA LEU A 77 2.84 3.28 -1.05
C LEU A 77 2.18 4.58 -1.40
N PHE A 78 1.26 4.56 -2.35
CA PHE A 78 0.42 5.69 -2.68
C PHE A 78 -1.00 5.36 -2.27
N ILE A 79 -1.54 6.15 -1.35
CA ILE A 79 -2.87 5.99 -0.80
C ILE A 79 -3.70 7.14 -1.39
N TYR A 80 -4.75 6.78 -2.13
CA TYR A 80 -5.81 7.66 -2.59
C TYR A 80 -7.08 7.22 -1.85
N PRO A 81 -7.32 7.73 -0.63
CA PRO A 81 -8.40 7.27 0.23
C PRO A 81 -9.76 7.34 -0.47
N LYS A 82 -10.54 6.26 -0.36
CA LYS A 82 -11.85 6.04 -1.01
C LYS A 82 -11.77 5.70 -2.50
N ASP A 83 -10.57 5.56 -3.04
CA ASP A 83 -10.32 5.16 -4.42
C ASP A 83 -9.37 3.95 -4.42
N THR A 84 -8.06 4.19 -4.44
CA THR A 84 -7.06 3.17 -4.74
C THR A 84 -5.87 3.25 -3.77
N LEU A 85 -5.30 2.10 -3.39
CA LEU A 85 -3.98 1.96 -2.80
C LEU A 85 -3.06 1.31 -3.82
N LYS A 86 -1.96 1.96 -4.11
CA LYS A 86 -0.89 1.44 -4.94
C LYS A 86 0.28 1.03 -4.05
N PHE A 87 0.62 -0.24 -4.08
CA PHE A 87 1.77 -0.83 -3.41
C PHE A 87 2.81 -1.21 -4.45
N CYS A 88 4.00 -0.62 -4.37
CA CYS A 88 5.11 -0.89 -5.28
C CYS A 88 6.32 -1.40 -4.51
N ARG A 89 7.03 -2.37 -5.08
CA ARG A 89 8.37 -2.83 -4.69
C ARG A 89 9.17 -3.15 -5.95
N THR A 90 10.45 -3.46 -5.82
CA THR A 90 11.30 -3.83 -6.97
C THR A 90 10.65 -4.94 -7.81
N GLY A 91 10.34 -4.62 -9.07
CA GLY A 91 9.76 -5.54 -10.05
C GLY A 91 8.26 -5.85 -9.88
N PHE A 92 7.54 -5.16 -8.98
CA PHE A 92 6.12 -5.41 -8.74
C PHE A 92 5.37 -4.16 -8.26
N CYS A 93 4.31 -3.76 -8.95
CA CYS A 93 3.35 -2.77 -8.48
C CYS A 93 1.94 -3.34 -8.57
N SER A 94 1.15 -3.15 -7.52
CA SER A 94 -0.23 -3.62 -7.41
C SER A 94 -1.14 -2.49 -6.93
N CYS A 95 -2.26 -2.33 -7.61
CA CYS A 95 -3.31 -1.38 -7.30
C CYS A 95 -4.50 -2.13 -6.71
N MET A 96 -5.05 -1.61 -5.62
CA MET A 96 -6.14 -2.23 -4.86
C MET A 96 -7.16 -1.18 -4.48
N ASN A 97 -8.45 -1.54 -4.44
CA ASN A 97 -9.45 -0.63 -3.91
C ASN A 97 -9.24 -0.42 -2.41
N THR A 98 -9.43 0.82 -1.95
CA THR A 98 -9.40 1.14 -0.52
C THR A 98 -10.79 1.42 0.01
N ARG A 99 -11.10 0.88 1.20
CA ARG A 99 -12.33 1.19 1.91
C ARG A 99 -12.02 1.77 3.28
N LYS A 100 -12.49 2.98 3.56
CA LYS A 100 -12.42 3.57 4.91
C LYS A 100 -13.24 2.69 5.87
N THR A 101 -12.59 2.13 6.89
CA THR A 101 -13.23 1.26 7.87
C THR A 101 -13.53 1.99 9.17
N LYS A 102 -12.64 2.91 9.57
CA LYS A 102 -12.78 3.64 10.83
C LYS A 102 -12.11 5.00 10.75
N HIS A 103 -12.66 5.94 11.49
CA HIS A 103 -12.02 7.21 11.83
C HIS A 103 -11.89 7.27 13.36
N VAL A 104 -10.69 7.58 13.83
CA VAL A 104 -10.39 7.76 15.25
C VAL A 104 -9.82 9.16 15.41
N PRO A 105 -10.59 10.10 16.00
CA PRO A 105 -10.07 11.41 16.34
C PRO A 105 -8.94 11.25 17.37
N GLY A 106 -7.78 11.84 17.10
CA GLY A 106 -6.66 11.83 18.03
C GLY A 106 -6.33 13.22 18.53
N GLN A 107 -5.70 13.31 19.71
CA GLN A 107 -5.34 14.60 20.31
C GLN A 107 -4.23 15.34 19.52
N ASN A 108 -3.41 14.61 18.76
CA ASN A 108 -2.30 15.14 17.97
C ASN A 108 -2.46 14.89 16.47
N GLY A 109 -3.65 14.45 16.04
CA GLY A 109 -3.87 14.00 14.69
C GLY A 109 -5.02 13.01 14.55
N ASP A 110 -5.77 13.09 13.45
CA ASP A 110 -6.79 12.10 13.14
C ASP A 110 -6.16 10.85 12.52
N LEU A 111 -6.54 9.68 13.04
CA LEU A 111 -6.20 8.38 12.47
C LEU A 111 -7.35 7.89 11.60
N ASN A 112 -7.07 7.68 10.32
CA ASN A 112 -8.01 7.08 9.38
C ASN A 112 -7.53 5.67 9.03
N LEU A 113 -8.38 4.67 9.27
CA LEU A 113 -8.10 3.28 8.92
C LEU A 113 -8.79 2.93 7.60
N TYR A 114 -8.03 2.31 6.71
CA TYR A 114 -8.48 1.84 5.41
C TYR A 114 -8.18 0.36 5.28
N ASN A 115 -9.12 -0.44 4.78
CA ASN A 115 -8.83 -1.80 4.38
C ASN A 115 -8.44 -1.81 2.90
N ALA A 116 -7.35 -2.50 2.57
CA ALA A 116 -6.91 -2.82 1.22
C ALA A 116 -6.78 -4.34 1.12
N ASN A 117 -7.37 -4.90 0.06
CA ASN A 117 -7.39 -6.34 -0.17
C ASN A 117 -7.00 -6.61 -1.63
N ASP A 118 -6.08 -7.54 -1.84
CA ASP A 118 -5.59 -7.94 -3.16
C ASP A 118 -6.51 -8.93 -3.89
N ASP A 119 -7.64 -9.34 -3.31
CA ASP A 119 -8.68 -10.16 -3.96
C ASP A 119 -9.15 -9.57 -5.31
N HIS A 120 -9.01 -8.25 -5.46
CA HIS A 120 -9.27 -7.52 -6.70
C HIS A 120 -8.08 -6.64 -7.07
N ALA A 121 -6.84 -7.06 -6.79
CA ALA A 121 -5.66 -6.32 -7.21
C ALA A 121 -5.48 -6.36 -8.74
N TRP A 122 -5.05 -5.25 -9.33
CA TRP A 122 -4.67 -5.15 -10.74
C TRP A 122 -3.28 -4.51 -10.91
N PRO A 123 -2.60 -4.75 -12.05
CA PRO A 123 -1.36 -4.03 -12.36
C PRO A 123 -1.60 -2.52 -12.40
N CYS A 124 -0.82 -1.79 -11.61
CA CYS A 124 -0.56 -0.39 -11.91
C CYS A 124 0.46 -0.30 -13.07
#